data_AF-A0AAE0U980-F1
#
_entry.id   AF-A0AAE0U980-F1
#
_cell.length_a   1.000
_cell.length_b   1.000
_cell.length_c   1.000
_cell.angle_alpha   90.00
_cell.angle_beta   90.00
_cell.angle_gamma   90.00
#
_symmetry.space_group_name_H-M   'P 1'
#
loop_
_entity.id
_entity.type
_entity.pdbx_description
1 polymer ?
#
loop_
_entity_poly.entity_id
_entity_poly.type
_entity_poly.pdbx_seq_one_letter_code
_entity_poly.pdbx_strand_id
1 'polypeptide(L)' 'MVNVPKTRKTYCAGRSCGKHTLHKVTQYKAGKASAFAQGKRRYDRKQSGYGGQTKPVFHKKAKTTKKVVLRLVREPE' A
#
# COMPACT_ATOMS: atom_id res chain seq x y z
N MET A 1 -18.12 -2.69 10.23
CA MET A 1 -16.67 -2.95 10.34
C MET A 1 -16.51 -4.48 10.37
N VAL A 2 -15.70 -5.07 9.50
CA VAL A 2 -15.54 -6.53 9.47
C VAL A 2 -14.45 -6.93 10.44
N ASN A 3 -14.74 -7.86 11.36
CA ASN A 3 -13.75 -8.37 12.30
C ASN A 3 -12.85 -9.40 11.59
N VAL A 4 -11.53 -9.29 11.80
CA VAL A 4 -10.53 -10.17 11.19
C VAL A 4 -9.62 -10.69 12.32
N PRO A 5 -9.32 -12.00 12.38
CA PRO A 5 -8.45 -12.54 13.42
C PRO A 5 -7.04 -11.97 13.31
N LYS A 6 -6.38 -11.78 14.47
CA LYS A 6 -5.01 -11.24 14.55
C LYS A 6 -3.96 -12.23 14.02
N THR A 7 -4.27 -13.52 14.00
CA THR A 7 -3.44 -14.60 13.47
C THR A 7 -4.25 -15.45 12.49
N ARG A 8 -3.62 -15.95 11.43
CA ARG A 8 -4.27 -16.82 10.45
C ARG A 8 -3.30 -17.88 9.93
N LYS A 9 -3.71 -19.14 9.90
CA LYS A 9 -2.93 -20.23 9.27
C LYS A 9 -3.17 -20.19 7.77
N THR A 10 -2.15 -19.84 6.98
CA THR A 10 -2.24 -19.80 5.52
C THR A 10 -0.96 -20.28 4.85
N TYR A 11 -1.07 -20.72 3.60
CA TYR A 11 0.07 -21.13 2.80
C TYR A 11 1.09 -20.00 2.67
N CYS A 12 2.33 -20.25 3.08
CA CYS A 12 3.43 -19.32 2.85
C CYS A 12 4.10 -19.66 1.52
N ALA A 13 3.93 -18.79 0.52
CA ALA A 13 4.55 -18.92 -0.80
C ALA A 13 6.05 -18.53 -0.83
N GLY A 14 6.63 -18.17 0.31
CA GLY A 14 8.06 -17.92 0.42
C GLY A 14 8.86 -19.18 0.09
N ARG A 15 9.98 -19.02 -0.63
CA ARG A 15 10.85 -20.13 -1.06
C ARG A 15 11.30 -21.03 0.09
N SER A 16 11.44 -20.48 1.30
CA SER A 16 11.84 -21.19 2.52
C SER A 16 10.70 -21.82 3.31
N CYS A 17 9.44 -21.61 2.92
CA CYS A 17 8.29 -22.10 3.66
C CYS A 17 7.70 -23.38 3.03
N GLY A 18 7.22 -23.28 1.79
CA GLY A 18 6.50 -24.36 1.08
C GLY A 18 5.31 -24.98 1.81
N LYS A 19 4.85 -24.41 2.94
CA LYS A 19 3.88 -25.02 3.86
C LYS A 19 2.94 -24.00 4.48
N HIS A 20 1.87 -24.48 5.10
CA HIS A 20 0.94 -23.67 5.87
C HIS A 20 1.54 -23.31 7.23
N THR A 21 1.74 -22.01 7.47
CA THR A 21 2.31 -21.48 8.72
C THR A 21 1.32 -20.50 9.37
N LEU A 22 1.54 -20.19 10.64
CA LEU A 22 0.84 -19.09 11.32
C LEU A 22 1.38 -17.74 10.81
N HIS A 23 0.48 -16.82 10.49
CA HIS A 23 0.81 -15.46 10.08
C HIS A 23 0.13 -14.46 10.99
N LYS A 24 0.88 -13.46 11.45
CA LYS A 24 0.34 -12.26 12.08
C LYS A 24 -0.30 -11.39 11.02
N VAL A 25 -1.57 -11.06 11.23
CA VAL A 25 -2.38 -10.25 10.32
C VAL A 25 -2.35 -8.81 10.79
N THR A 26 -1.92 -7.91 9.91
CA THR A 26 -1.93 -6.47 10.15
C THR A 26 -2.62 -5.76 9.00
N GLN A 27 -3.27 -4.62 9.29
CA GLN A 27 -3.87 -3.80 8.25
C GLN A 27 -2.78 -2.99 7.53
N TYR A 28 -2.76 -3.03 6.20
CA TYR A 28 -1.88 -2.19 5.42
C TYR A 28 -2.27 -0.72 5.55
N LYS A 29 -1.27 0.14 5.74
CA LYS A 29 -1.39 1.59 5.64
C LYS A 29 -0.43 2.06 4.57
N ALA A 30 -0.90 2.96 3.70
CA ALA A 30 -0.03 3.58 2.71
C ALA A 30 1.03 4.42 3.43
N GLY A 31 2.30 4.21 3.08
CA GLY A 31 3.41 4.99 3.62
C GLY A 31 3.42 6.42 3.05
N LYS A 32 4.25 7.29 3.65
CA LYS A 32 4.51 8.63 3.11
C LYS A 32 5.14 8.52 1.72
N ALA A 33 4.65 9.32 0.78
CA ALA A 33 5.22 9.38 -0.57
C ALA A 33 6.66 9.91 -0.52
N SER A 34 7.61 9.20 -1.14
CA SER A 34 9.01 9.62 -1.23
C SER A 34 9.17 10.79 -2.21
N ALA A 35 9.93 11.81 -1.81
CA ALA A 35 10.24 12.97 -2.65
C ALA A 35 11.18 12.62 -3.82
N PHE A 36 12.08 11.64 -3.62
CA PHE A 36 13.11 11.27 -4.59
C PHE A 36 12.64 10.23 -5.61
N ALA A 37 11.40 9.76 -5.50
CA ALA A 37 10.78 8.88 -6.49
C ALA A 37 10.86 9.51 -7.88
N GLN A 38 11.17 8.71 -8.90
CA GLN A 38 11.36 9.19 -10.28
C GLN A 38 10.16 10.01 -10.78
N GLY A 39 8.93 9.55 -10.49
CA GLY A 39 7.71 10.25 -10.86
C GLY A 39 7.55 11.60 -10.16
N LYS A 40 7.91 11.70 -8.88
CA LYS A 40 7.84 12.94 -8.11
C LYS A 40 8.87 13.96 -8.59
N ARG A 41 10.12 13.54 -8.81
CA ARG A 41 11.18 14.39 -9.40
C ARG A 41 10.76 14.98 -10.75
N ARG A 42 10.15 14.16 -11.61
CA ARG A 42 9.63 14.62 -12.91
C ARG A 42 8.48 15.61 -12.73
N TYR A 43 7.55 15.35 -11.80
CA TYR A 43 6.42 16.24 -11.53
C TYR A 43 6.89 17.60 -11.01
N ASP A 44 7.83 17.63 -10.07
CA ASP A 44 8.34 18.87 -9.48
C ASP A 44 9.08 19.74 -10.51
N ARG A 45 9.91 19.12 -11.35
CA ARG A 45 10.55 19.80 -12.48
C ARG A 45 9.54 20.30 -13.51
N LYS A 46 8.42 19.61 -13.69
CA LYS A 46 7.36 20.07 -14.59
C LYS A 46 6.60 21.25 -13.98
N GLN A 47 6.40 21.22 -12.66
CA GLN A 47 5.62 22.20 -11.92
C GLN A 47 6.36 23.52 -11.69
N SER A 48 7.69 23.55 -11.74
CA SER A 48 8.48 24.78 -11.59
C SER A 48 8.22 25.80 -12.69
N GLY A 49 8.15 27.08 -12.33
CA GLY A 49 7.90 28.20 -13.24
C GLY A 49 6.52 28.85 -13.02
N TYR A 50 6.08 29.68 -13.96
CA TYR A 50 4.86 30.49 -13.83
C TYR A 50 3.60 29.85 -14.44
N GLY A 51 3.69 28.61 -14.95
CA GLY A 51 2.63 27.94 -15.71
C GLY A 51 1.49 27.32 -14.89
N GLY A 52 1.42 27.59 -13.59
CA GLY A 52 0.40 27.04 -12.70
C GLY A 52 0.44 25.51 -12.61
N GLN A 53 -0.74 24.89 -12.49
CA GLN A 53 -0.86 23.44 -12.29
C GLN A 53 -0.67 22.64 -13.58
N THR A 54 0.36 21.78 -13.63
CA THR A 54 0.78 21.13 -14.90
C THR A 54 0.24 19.72 -15.16
N LYS A 55 -0.46 19.12 -14.18
CA LYS A 55 -1.15 17.82 -14.32
C LYS A 55 -2.55 17.89 -13.69
N PRO A 56 -3.54 17.18 -14.25
CA PRO A 56 -4.90 17.22 -13.74
C PRO A 56 -4.99 16.67 -12.31
N VAL A 57 -5.72 17.38 -11.45
CA VAL A 57 -6.09 16.91 -10.12
C VAL A 57 -7.43 16.18 -10.21
N PHE A 58 -7.52 15.01 -9.60
CA PHE A 58 -8.74 14.23 -9.62
C PHE A 58 -9.73 14.73 -8.55
N HIS A 59 -10.82 15.38 -8.99
CA HIS A 59 -11.84 15.96 -8.09
C HIS A 59 -13.08 15.08 -7.89
N LYS A 60 -13.52 14.36 -8.92
CA LYS A 60 -14.82 13.67 -8.93
C LYS A 60 -14.73 12.25 -8.37
N LYS A 61 -14.46 12.10 -7.07
CA LYS A 61 -14.37 10.79 -6.42
C LYS A 61 -15.74 10.21 -6.10
N ALA A 62 -16.17 9.20 -6.86
CA ALA A 62 -17.45 8.51 -6.64
C ALA A 62 -17.40 7.44 -5.55
N LYS A 63 -16.25 6.78 -5.34
CA LYS A 63 -16.13 5.65 -4.41
C LYS A 63 -16.03 6.12 -2.96
N THR A 64 -16.98 5.69 -2.12
CA THR A 64 -17.04 5.98 -0.69
C THR A 64 -16.15 5.06 0.13
N THR A 65 -16.02 3.80 -0.27
CA THR A 65 -15.19 2.78 0.41
C THR A 65 -13.92 2.45 -0.36
N LYS A 66 -12.94 1.84 0.33
CA LYS A 66 -11.70 1.31 -0.25
C LYS A 66 -11.56 -0.16 0.15
N LYS A 67 -10.89 -0.95 -0.70
CA LYS A 67 -10.52 -2.33 -0.34
C LYS A 67 -9.52 -2.31 0.80
N VAL A 68 -9.79 -3.08 1.86
CA VAL A 68 -8.86 -3.25 2.98
C VAL A 68 -7.82 -4.30 2.58
N VAL A 69 -6.56 -3.88 2.47
CA VAL A 69 -5.44 -4.79 2.22
C VAL A 69 -4.86 -5.24 3.56
N LEU A 70 -4.64 -6.54 3.71
CA LEU A 70 -4.04 -7.14 4.89
C LEU A 70 -2.60 -7.57 4.55
N ARG A 71 -1.67 -7.28 5.46
CA ARG A 71 -0.29 -7.76 5.40
C ARG A 71 -0.15 -8.95 6.34
N LEU A 72 0.30 -10.07 5.79
CA LEU A 72 0.56 -11.31 6.52
C LEU A 72 2.07 -11.40 6.73
N VAL A 73 2.49 -11.41 7.99
CA VAL A 73 3.89 -11.60 8.37
C VAL A 73 3.98 -12.96 9.04
N ARG A 74 4.85 -13.83 8.51
CA ARG A 74 5.14 -15.13 9.14
C ARG A 74 5.68 -14.85 10.54
N GLU A 75 5.12 -15.49 11.55
CA GLU A 75 5.72 -15.47 12.88
C GLU A 75 6.99 -16.35 12.86
N PRO A 76 8.14 -15.85 13.33
CA PRO A 76 9.27 -16.71 13.65
C PRO A 76 8.85 -17.63 14.80
N GLU A 77 9.14 -18.92 14.68
CA GLU A 77 9.12 -19.83 15.83
C GLU A 77 10.18 -19.41 16.85
#